data_AF-A0A0M8Y9N2-F1
#
_entry.id   AF-A0A0M8Y9N2-F1
#
_cell.length_a   1.000
_cell.length_b   1.000
_cell.length_c   1.000
_cell.angle_alpha   90.00
_cell.angle_beta   90.00
_cell.angle_gamma   90.00
#
_symmetry.space_group_name_H-M   'P 1'
#
loop_
_entity.id
_entity.type
_entity.pdbx_description
1 polymer ?
#
loop_
_entity_poly.entity_id
_entity_poly.type
_entity_poly.pdbx_seq_one_letter_code
_entity_poly.pdbx_strand_id
1 'polypeptide(L)'
;MDNTPLVRAIVEALMFLEHAGDDEIDPDAAVRGIEVIGHELDALSQADRAEFRLVLERIAETSGENGHAQRAREVPFMLWGEE
;
A
#
# COMPACT_ATOMS: atom_id res chain seq x y z
N MET A 1 12.12 -2.51 13.06
CA MET A 1 10.92 -2.79 12.27
C MET A 1 10.72 -4.28 12.11
N ASP A 2 9.56 -4.78 12.52
CA ASP A 2 9.07 -6.08 12.05
C ASP A 2 8.46 -5.87 10.66
N ASN A 3 9.06 -6.48 9.64
CA ASN A 3 8.61 -6.34 8.26
C ASN A 3 7.56 -7.39 7.86
N THR A 4 7.17 -8.29 8.77
CA THR A 4 6.18 -9.33 8.49
C THR A 4 4.87 -8.77 7.91
N PRO A 5 4.27 -7.69 8.48
CA PRO A 5 3.07 -7.09 7.91
C PRO A 5 3.25 -6.59 6.47
N LEU A 6 4.41 -5.99 6.18
CA LEU A 6 4.74 -5.50 4.82
C LEU A 6 4.87 -6.65 3.83
N VAL A 7 5.57 -7.72 4.22
CA VAL A 7 5.77 -8.89 3.35
C VAL A 7 4.44 -9.59 3.08
N ARG A 8 3.56 -9.70 4.08
CA ARG A 8 2.22 -10.26 3.89
C ARG A 8 1.37 -9.41 2.94
N ALA A 9 1.36 -8.09 3.14
CA ALA A 9 0.68 -7.16 2.23
C ALA A 9 1.17 -7.31 0.77
N ILE A 10 2.48 -7.50 0.55
CA ILE A 10 3.04 -7.78 -0.79
C ILE A 10 2.54 -9.12 -1.33
N VAL A 11 2.53 -10.18 -0.51
CA VAL A 11 2.03 -11.50 -0.92
C VAL A 11 0.56 -11.42 -1.31
N GLU A 12 -0.29 -10.74 -0.53
CA GLU A 12 -1.70 -10.53 -0.85
C GLU A 12 -1.88 -9.75 -2.16
N ALA A 13 -1.08 -8.70 -2.38
CA ALA A 13 -1.11 -7.95 -3.63
C ALA A 13 -0.76 -8.82 -4.85
N LEU A 14 0.27 -9.67 -4.73
CA LEU A 14 0.68 -10.59 -5.80
C LEU A 14 -0.37 -11.66 -6.06
N MET A 15 -0.93 -12.26 -5.00
CA MET A 15 -2.02 -13.23 -5.14
C MET A 15 -3.24 -12.60 -5.78
N PHE A 16 -3.62 -11.38 -5.38
CA PHE A 16 -4.73 -10.66 -5.98
C PHE A 16 -4.54 -10.46 -7.50
N LEU A 17 -3.35 -10.04 -7.93
CA LEU A 17 -3.02 -9.87 -9.33
C LEU A 17 -2.98 -11.19 -10.10
N GLU A 18 -2.51 -12.28 -9.49
CA GLU A 18 -2.50 -13.62 -10.09
C GLU A 18 -3.92 -14.17 -10.35
N HIS A 19 -4.87 -13.80 -9.50
CA HIS A 19 -6.27 -14.22 -9.63
C HIS A 19 -7.14 -13.24 -10.44
N ALA A 20 -6.60 -12.09 -10.81
CA ALA A 20 -7.30 -11.14 -11.67
C ALA A 20 -7.44 -11.69 -13.09
N GLY A 21 -8.60 -11.47 -13.71
CA GLY A 21 -8.82 -11.85 -15.10
C GLY A 21 -7.98 -10.98 -16.06
N ASP A 22 -7.73 -11.51 -17.26
CA ASP A 22 -6.81 -10.92 -18.24
C ASP A 22 -7.16 -9.47 -18.67
N ASP A 23 -8.45 -9.10 -18.68
CA ASP A 23 -8.89 -7.91 -19.41
C ASP A 23 -9.15 -6.66 -18.53
N GLU A 24 -9.43 -6.78 -17.22
CA GLU A 24 -9.52 -5.63 -16.29
C GLU A 24 -9.72 -6.13 -14.85
N ILE A 25 -9.26 -5.33 -13.87
CA ILE A 25 -9.64 -5.52 -12.47
C ILE A 25 -10.94 -4.74 -12.23
N ASP A 26 -12.06 -5.45 -12.02
CA ASP A 26 -13.33 -4.82 -11.66
C ASP A 26 -13.15 -3.93 -10.40
N PRO A 27 -13.77 -2.73 -10.35
CA PRO A 27 -13.60 -1.79 -9.24
C PRO A 27 -13.87 -2.38 -7.85
N ASP A 28 -14.85 -3.27 -7.71
CA ASP A 28 -15.15 -3.89 -6.42
C ASP A 28 -14.03 -4.86 -6.02
N ALA A 29 -13.43 -5.55 -6.99
CA ALA A 29 -12.26 -6.39 -6.75
C ALA A 29 -11.05 -5.55 -6.34
N ALA A 30 -10.82 -4.41 -6.98
CA ALA A 30 -9.73 -3.50 -6.64
C ALA A 30 -9.87 -2.95 -5.21
N VAL A 31 -11.09 -2.53 -4.81
CA VAL A 31 -11.36 -2.09 -3.44
C VAL A 31 -11.08 -3.20 -2.44
N ARG A 32 -11.59 -4.43 -2.69
CA ARG A 32 -11.30 -5.59 -1.82
C ARG A 32 -9.81 -5.89 -1.70
N GLY A 33 -9.06 -5.80 -2.81
CA GLY A 33 -7.61 -5.99 -2.80
C GLY A 33 -6.90 -4.97 -1.90
N ILE A 34 -7.30 -3.69 -1.99
CA ILE A 34 -6.77 -2.63 -1.13
C ILE A 34 -7.15 -2.86 0.34
N GLU A 35 -8.37 -3.29 0.63
CA GLU A 35 -8.81 -3.60 2.00
C GLU A 35 -8.00 -4.74 2.63
N VAL A 36 -7.72 -5.81 1.87
CA VAL A 36 -6.89 -6.94 2.33
C VAL A 36 -5.45 -6.48 2.59
N ILE A 37 -4.87 -5.70 1.68
CA ILE A 37 -3.54 -5.10 1.88
C ILE A 37 -3.52 -4.22 3.14
N GLY A 38 -4.52 -3.35 3.30
CA GLY A 38 -4.66 -2.49 4.48
C GLY A 38 -4.77 -3.28 5.78
N HIS A 39 -5.53 -4.38 5.77
CA HIS A 39 -5.66 -5.28 6.91
C HIS A 39 -4.32 -5.85 7.39
N GLU A 40 -3.46 -6.30 6.47
CA GLU A 40 -2.14 -6.79 6.84
C GLU A 40 -1.28 -5.65 7.40
N LEU A 41 -1.33 -4.47 6.77
CA LEU A 41 -0.56 -3.30 7.22
C LEU A 41 -1.06 -2.71 8.56
N ASP A 42 -2.28 -3.03 8.97
CA ASP A 42 -2.80 -2.62 10.27
C ASP A 42 -2.06 -3.24 11.45
N ALA A 43 -1.41 -4.39 11.22
CA ALA A 43 -0.56 -5.04 12.23
C ALA A 43 0.75 -4.28 12.51
N LEU A 44 1.09 -3.25 11.72
CA LEU A 44 2.24 -2.39 11.99
C LEU A 44 2.05 -1.60 13.29
N SER A 45 3.08 -1.58 14.13
CA SER A 45 3.12 -0.71 15.30
C SER A 45 3.12 0.77 14.88
N GLN A 46 2.74 1.68 15.78
CA GLN A 46 2.77 3.11 15.48
C GLN A 46 4.17 3.60 15.07
N ALA A 47 5.23 3.05 15.67
CA ALA A 47 6.61 3.35 15.30
C ALA A 47 6.94 2.88 13.88
N ASP A 48 6.49 1.67 13.50
CA ASP A 48 6.70 1.14 12.16
C ASP A 48 5.87 1.89 11.11
N ARG A 49 4.65 2.34 11.45
CA ARG A 49 3.83 3.21 10.58
C ARG A 49 4.50 4.56 10.35
N ALA A 50 5.15 5.13 11.36
CA ALA A 50 5.93 6.36 11.20
C ALA A 50 7.13 6.16 10.26
N GLU A 51 7.86 5.05 10.42
CA GLU A 51 8.97 4.70 9.52
C GLU A 51 8.48 4.44 8.08
N PHE A 52 7.33 3.77 7.91
CA PHE A 52 6.68 3.56 6.62
C PHE A 52 6.38 4.89 5.89
N ARG A 53 5.87 5.90 6.58
CA ARG A 53 5.63 7.24 6.00
C ARG A 53 6.92 7.90 5.53
N LEU A 54 8.01 7.76 6.28
CA LEU A 54 9.31 8.31 5.87
C LEU A 54 9.86 7.61 4.62
N VAL A 55 9.59 6.31 4.46
CA VAL A 55 9.96 5.59 3.23
C VAL A 55 9.13 6.09 2.04
N LEU A 56 7.83 6.29 2.21
CA LEU A 56 6.96 6.86 1.17
C LEU A 56 7.37 8.27 0.76
N GLU A 57 7.71 9.14 1.71
CA GLU A 57 8.20 10.49 1.37
C GLU A 57 9.50 10.42 0.58
N ARG A 58 10.43 9.52 0.96
CA ARG A 58 11.68 9.30 0.21
C ARG A 58 11.42 8.77 -1.20
N ILE A 59 10.44 7.89 -1.37
CA ILE A 59 10.00 7.45 -2.70
C ILE A 59 9.48 8.65 -3.49
N ALA A 60 8.67 9.51 -2.86
CA ALA A 60 8.12 10.70 -3.51
C ALA A 60 9.22 11.71 -3.92
N GLU A 61 10.21 11.94 -3.07
CA GLU A 61 11.35 12.83 -3.36
C GLU A 61 12.26 12.30 -4.48
N THR A 62 12.40 10.98 -4.60
CA THR A 62 13.25 10.33 -5.61
C THR A 62 12.51 10.02 -6.91
N SER A 63 11.20 10.22 -6.93
CA SER A 63 10.36 10.03 -8.12
C SER A 63 10.53 11.20 -9.09
N GLY A 64 11.09 10.95 -10.27
CA GLY A 64 11.22 11.96 -11.33
C GLY A 64 9.89 12.36 -11.98
N GLU A 65 8.83 11.57 -11.80
CA GLU A 65 7.49 11.83 -12.33
C GLU A 65 6.55 12.36 -11.24
N ASN A 66 5.95 13.53 -11.49
CA ASN A 66 5.05 14.20 -10.54
C ASN A 66 3.88 13.32 -10.08
N GLY A 67 3.37 12.43 -10.95
CA GLY A 67 2.27 11.53 -10.63
C GLY A 67 2.64 10.44 -9.62
N HIS A 68 3.85 9.86 -9.74
CA HIS A 68 4.30 8.81 -8.81
C HIS A 68 4.59 9.38 -7.42
N ALA A 69 5.18 10.58 -7.37
CA ALA A 69 5.42 11.30 -6.12
C ALA A 69 4.13 11.62 -5.36
N GLN A 70 3.10 12.09 -6.08
CA GLN A 70 1.80 12.35 -5.48
C GLN A 70 1.18 11.06 -4.92
N ARG A 71 1.16 9.98 -5.72
CA ARG A 71 0.59 8.71 -5.29
C ARG A 71 1.27 8.16 -4.03
N ALA A 72 2.60 8.22 -3.95
CA ALA A 72 3.33 7.78 -2.76
C ALA A 72 2.89 8.53 -1.48
N ARG A 73 2.60 9.84 -1.58
CA ARG A 73 2.13 10.66 -0.45
C ARG A 73 0.67 10.39 -0.06
N GLU A 74 -0.14 9.86 -0.98
CA GLU A 74 -1.56 9.55 -0.72
C GLU A 74 -1.75 8.20 -0.03
N VAL A 75 -0.80 7.27 -0.17
CA VAL A 75 -0.89 5.90 0.41
C VAL A 75 -1.26 5.87 1.90
N PRO A 76 -0.66 6.68 2.80
CA PRO A 76 -1.01 6.61 4.22
C PRO A 76 -2.47 6.96 4.49
N PHE A 77 -3.00 7.96 3.78
CA PHE A 77 -4.40 8.36 3.90
C PHE A 77 -5.33 7.27 3.37
N MET A 78 -4.98 6.62 2.25
CA MET A 78 -5.76 5.51 1.69
C MET A 78 -5.87 4.32 2.66
N LEU A 79 -4.80 4.04 3.43
CA LEU A 79 -4.74 2.89 4.33
C LEU A 79 -5.33 3.18 5.71
N TRP A 80 -5.13 4.38 6.25
CA TRP A 80 -5.43 4.68 7.67
C TRP A 80 -6.31 5.91 7.89
N GLY A 81 -6.71 6.63 6.84
CA GLY A 81 -7.53 7.85 6.95
C GLY A 81 -6.77 9.08 7.46
N GLU A 82 -7.51 10.12 7.85
CA GLU A 82 -6.95 11.28 8.55
C GLU A 82 -6.63 10.89 10.01
N GLU A 83 -5.35 11.01 10.41
CA GLU A 83 -4.95 10.96 11.84
C GLU A 83 -5.34 12.24 12.59
#